data_AF-A0A6P7ZVE6-F1
#
_entry.id   AF-A0A6P7ZVE6-F1
#
_cell.length_a   1.000
_cell.length_b   1.000
_cell.length_c   1.000
_cell.angle_alpha   90.00
_cell.angle_beta   90.00
_cell.angle_gamma   90.00
#
_symmetry.space_group_name_H-M   'P 1'
#
loop_
_entity.id
_entity.type
_entity.pdbx_description
1 polymer ?
#
loop_
_entity_poly.entity_id
_entity_poly.type
_entity_poly.pdbx_seq_one_letter_code
_entity_poly.pdbx_strand_id
1 'polypeptide(L)'
;MLLEIATAVGFVSRLLRSRGRVSDEQLRVFGRALRQALTEHYKHHWFPEKPSKGSGYRCIRINHIMDPIISKVASQIGLSSQELHWLLPSELTLWIDPYEVSYRIGEDGSICVLYETGPVNTCGLLTCKKQLMLGHTSPAKTCLLTVTS
;
A
#
# COMPACT_ATOMS: atom_id res chain seq x y z
N MET A 1 -3.28 11.25 -8.94
CA MET A 1 -2.65 10.01 -9.44
C MET A 1 -1.13 9.96 -9.22
N LEU A 2 -0.35 10.93 -9.70
CA LEU A 2 1.12 10.84 -9.67
C LEU A 2 1.70 10.79 -8.24
N LEU A 3 1.12 11.56 -7.32
CA LEU A 3 1.60 11.62 -5.94
C LEU A 3 1.24 10.34 -5.17
N GLU A 4 0.06 9.80 -5.41
CA GLU A 4 -0.43 8.54 -4.85
C GLU A 4 0.43 7.36 -5.33
N ILE A 5 0.71 7.30 -6.63
CA ILE A 5 1.65 6.31 -7.19
C ILE A 5 3.06 6.50 -6.60
N ALA A 6 3.57 7.74 -6.51
CA ALA A 6 4.89 7.99 -5.94
C ALA A 6 5.00 7.53 -4.47
N THR A 7 3.97 7.79 -3.67
CA THR A 7 3.87 7.33 -2.27
C THR A 7 3.90 5.80 -2.20
N ALA A 8 3.09 5.13 -3.01
CA ALA A 8 3.02 3.68 -3.06
C ALA A 8 4.36 3.05 -3.48
N VAL A 9 4.99 3.57 -4.53
CA VAL A 9 6.30 3.10 -4.99
C VAL A 9 7.37 3.33 -3.92
N GLY A 10 7.37 4.50 -3.27
CA GLY A 10 8.29 4.77 -2.17
C GLY A 10 8.12 3.79 -1.01
N PHE A 11 6.88 3.42 -0.67
CA PHE A 11 6.60 2.42 0.35
C PHE A 11 7.14 1.04 -0.01
N VAL A 12 6.86 0.55 -1.22
CA VAL A 12 7.38 -0.76 -1.68
C VAL A 12 8.92 -0.76 -1.73
N SER A 13 9.54 0.30 -2.24
CA SER A 13 11.00 0.43 -2.26
C SER A 13 11.62 0.41 -0.86
N ARG A 14 10.96 1.00 0.15
CA ARG A 14 11.41 0.92 1.54
C ARG A 14 11.31 -0.50 2.10
N LEU A 15 10.26 -1.25 1.76
CA LEU A 15 10.14 -2.66 2.16
C LEU A 15 11.29 -3.48 1.58
N LEU A 16 11.56 -3.36 0.28
CA LEU A 16 12.67 -4.03 -0.40
C LEU A 16 14.03 -3.70 0.21
N ARG A 17 14.26 -2.43 0.58
CA ARG A 17 15.49 -2.00 1.26
C ARG A 17 15.61 -2.57 2.68
N SER A 18 14.51 -2.63 3.43
CA SER A 18 14.55 -2.96 4.86
C SER A 18 14.97 -4.40 5.17
N ARG A 19 14.71 -5.35 4.25
CA ARG A 19 14.93 -6.78 4.47
C ARG A 19 16.04 -7.39 3.61
N GLY A 20 16.75 -6.60 2.81
CA GLY A 20 17.73 -7.14 1.87
C GLY A 20 18.79 -6.16 1.42
N ARG A 21 19.76 -6.69 0.66
CA ARG A 21 20.86 -5.94 0.05
C ARG A 21 20.49 -5.41 -1.33
N VAL A 22 19.31 -4.79 -1.47
CA VAL A 22 18.94 -4.13 -2.72
C VAL A 22 19.62 -2.76 -2.76
N SER A 23 20.50 -2.56 -3.74
CA SER A 23 21.28 -1.33 -3.86
C SER A 23 20.40 -0.11 -4.19
N ASP A 24 20.89 1.08 -3.89
CA ASP A 24 20.19 2.33 -4.21
C ASP A 24 19.96 2.50 -5.71
N GLU A 25 20.89 2.03 -6.54
CA GLU A 25 20.75 2.05 -7.99
C GLU A 25 19.65 1.09 -8.46
N GLN A 26 19.60 -0.13 -7.93
CA GLN A 26 18.49 -1.06 -8.21
C GLN A 26 17.15 -0.47 -7.78
N LEU A 27 17.07 0.14 -6.60
CA LEU A 27 15.83 0.77 -6.11
C LEU A 27 15.41 1.98 -6.95
N ARG A 28 16.37 2.74 -7.49
CA ARG A 28 16.11 3.85 -8.41
C ARG A 28 15.51 3.35 -9.73
N VAL A 29 16.10 2.30 -10.31
CA VAL A 29 15.60 1.66 -11.54
C VAL A 29 14.22 1.05 -11.31
N PHE A 30 14.06 0.28 -10.23
CA PHE A 30 12.78 -0.30 -9.82
C PHE A 30 11.70 0.77 -9.63
N GLY A 31 12.00 1.83 -8.90
CA GLY A 31 11.05 2.90 -8.62
C GLY A 31 10.58 3.61 -9.89
N ARG A 32 11.48 3.89 -10.83
CA ARG A 32 11.12 4.49 -12.13
C ARG A 32 10.22 3.55 -12.94
N ALA A 33 10.61 2.29 -13.06
CA ALA A 33 9.88 1.30 -13.84
C ALA A 33 8.49 0.99 -13.24
N LEU A 34 8.39 0.89 -11.91
CA LEU A 34 7.10 0.67 -11.22
C LEU A 34 6.16 1.85 -11.41
N ARG A 35 6.65 3.09 -11.26
CA ARG A 35 5.83 4.30 -11.51
C ARG A 35 5.26 4.30 -12.92
N GLN A 36 6.07 3.95 -13.92
CA GLN A 36 5.62 3.89 -15.31
C GLN A 36 4.56 2.78 -15.51
N ALA A 37 4.81 1.58 -14.99
CA ALA A 37 3.90 0.45 -15.13
C ALA A 37 2.53 0.72 -14.48
N LEU A 38 2.51 1.28 -13.26
CA LEU A 38 1.28 1.62 -12.56
C LEU A 38 0.52 2.77 -13.24
N THR A 39 1.25 3.78 -13.74
CA THR A 39 0.64 4.90 -14.46
C THR A 39 -0.11 4.42 -15.71
N GLU A 40 0.51 3.53 -16.49
CA GLU A 40 -0.13 2.96 -17.67
C GLU A 40 -1.31 2.05 -17.28
N HIS A 41 -1.11 1.19 -16.27
CA HIS A 41 -2.14 0.25 -15.83
C HIS A 41 -3.40 0.96 -15.32
N TYR A 42 -3.26 2.10 -14.63
CA TYR A 42 -4.37 2.86 -14.03
C TYR A 42 -5.02 3.86 -14.96
N LYS A 43 -4.46 4.12 -16.15
CA LYS A 43 -4.85 5.20 -17.08
C LYS A 43 -6.35 5.28 -17.36
N HIS A 44 -7.03 4.15 -17.49
CA HIS A 44 -8.48 4.06 -17.76
C HIS A 44 -9.33 3.65 -16.55
N HIS A 45 -8.68 3.53 -15.38
CA HIS A 45 -9.28 3.06 -14.15
C HIS A 45 -9.02 4.05 -13.01
N TRP A 46 -8.94 5.34 -13.29
CA TRP A 46 -8.72 6.40 -12.30
C TRP A 46 -9.90 7.38 -12.31
N PHE A 47 -10.67 7.43 -11.22
CA PHE A 47 -11.92 8.21 -11.14
C PHE A 47 -11.92 9.11 -9.89
N PRO A 48 -11.34 10.33 -9.95
CA PRO A 48 -11.27 11.23 -8.80
C PRO A 48 -12.62 11.56 -8.16
N GLU A 49 -13.69 11.64 -8.95
CA GLU A 49 -15.04 11.94 -8.49
C GLU A 49 -15.68 10.76 -7.73
N LYS A 50 -15.16 9.54 -7.94
CA LYS A 50 -15.60 8.31 -7.26
C LYS A 50 -14.35 7.49 -6.89
N PRO A 51 -13.58 7.90 -5.86
CA PRO A 51 -12.26 7.31 -5.58
C PRO A 51 -12.26 5.78 -5.43
N SER A 52 -13.31 5.22 -4.82
CA SER A 52 -13.46 3.78 -4.63
C SER A 52 -13.74 3.00 -5.93
N LYS A 53 -14.22 3.66 -6.99
CA LYS A 53 -14.47 3.01 -8.29
C LYS A 53 -13.13 2.53 -8.86
N GLY A 54 -13.03 1.24 -9.12
CA GLY A 54 -11.79 0.61 -9.63
C GLY A 54 -10.71 0.39 -8.58
N SER A 55 -10.96 0.65 -7.29
CA SER A 55 -9.96 0.44 -6.21
C SER A 55 -9.44 -1.00 -6.17
N GLY A 56 -10.33 -2.00 -6.32
CA GLY A 56 -9.92 -3.41 -6.41
C GLY A 56 -9.03 -3.74 -7.62
N TYR A 57 -9.23 -3.05 -8.75
CA TYR A 57 -8.38 -3.21 -9.94
C TYR A 57 -7.00 -2.58 -9.73
N ARG A 58 -6.93 -1.44 -9.04
CA ARG A 58 -5.67 -0.75 -8.72
C ARG A 58 -4.95 -1.31 -7.50
N CYS A 59 -5.54 -2.27 -6.81
CA CYS A 59 -4.97 -2.84 -5.60
C CYS A 59 -3.74 -3.66 -5.96
N ILE A 60 -2.61 -3.39 -5.28
CA ILE A 60 -1.46 -4.29 -5.29
C ILE A 60 -1.67 -5.29 -4.16
N ARG A 61 -1.72 -6.58 -4.49
CA ARG A 61 -1.92 -7.65 -3.51
C ARG A 61 -0.79 -8.68 -3.59
N ILE A 62 -0.21 -8.97 -2.44
CA ILE A 62 0.76 -10.04 -2.24
C ILE A 62 0.17 -10.99 -1.21
N ASN A 63 0.11 -12.26 -1.57
CA ASN A 63 -0.19 -13.38 -0.68
C ASN A 63 0.76 -14.54 -1.05
N HIS A 64 0.26 -15.78 -1.16
CA HIS A 64 0.99 -16.87 -1.81
C HIS A 64 1.34 -16.58 -3.29
N ILE A 65 0.68 -15.61 -3.89
CA ILE A 65 0.91 -15.14 -5.26
C ILE A 65 1.46 -13.72 -5.20
N MET A 66 2.58 -13.49 -5.89
CA MET A 66 3.18 -12.16 -6.05
C MET A 66 2.35 -11.34 -7.05
N ASP A 67 2.18 -10.05 -6.76
CA ASP A 67 1.56 -9.13 -7.72
C ASP A 67 2.34 -9.15 -9.06
N PRO A 68 1.65 -9.29 -10.21
CA PRO A 68 2.32 -9.47 -11.50
C PRO A 68 3.09 -8.23 -11.96
N ILE A 69 2.66 -7.02 -11.59
CA ILE A 69 3.38 -5.80 -11.93
C ILE A 69 4.64 -5.70 -11.08
N ILE A 70 4.54 -5.95 -9.78
CA ILE A 70 5.71 -6.02 -8.88
C ILE A 70 6.71 -7.05 -9.38
N SER A 71 6.26 -8.28 -9.67
CA SER A 71 7.13 -9.36 -10.15
C SER A 71 7.84 -8.98 -11.46
N LYS A 72 7.11 -8.42 -12.43
CA LYS A 72 7.66 -8.04 -13.73
C LYS A 72 8.67 -6.89 -13.64
N VAL A 73 8.44 -5.92 -12.74
CA VAL A 73 9.35 -4.79 -12.57
C VAL A 73 10.58 -5.21 -11.79
N ALA A 74 10.41 -6.00 -10.72
CA ALA A 74 11.50 -6.49 -9.89
C ALA A 74 12.46 -7.41 -10.65
N SER A 75 11.97 -8.22 -11.59
CA SER A 75 12.84 -9.07 -12.42
C SER A 75 13.83 -8.26 -13.27
N GLN A 76 13.49 -7.00 -13.62
CA GLN A 76 14.39 -6.11 -14.38
C GLN A 76 15.60 -5.65 -13.58
N ILE A 77 15.51 -5.69 -12.24
CA ILE A 77 16.62 -5.37 -11.34
C ILE A 77 17.28 -6.62 -10.75
N GLY A 78 16.98 -7.79 -11.33
CA GLY A 78 17.59 -9.07 -10.98
C GLY A 78 16.98 -9.77 -9.77
N LEU A 79 15.81 -9.33 -9.27
CA LEU A 79 15.13 -10.01 -8.17
C LEU A 79 14.24 -11.14 -8.68
N SER A 80 14.48 -12.35 -8.18
CA SER A 80 13.64 -13.51 -8.40
C SER A 80 12.33 -13.45 -7.59
N SER A 81 11.33 -14.24 -8.00
CA SER A 81 10.08 -14.37 -7.24
C SER A 81 10.32 -14.86 -5.81
N GLN A 82 11.26 -15.79 -5.60
CA GLN A 82 11.62 -16.30 -4.28
C GLN A 82 12.20 -15.19 -3.39
N GLU A 83 13.10 -14.37 -3.93
CA GLU A 83 13.65 -13.22 -3.19
C GLU A 83 12.54 -12.22 -2.84
N LEU A 84 11.59 -11.95 -3.74
CA LEU A 84 10.47 -11.06 -3.43
C LEU A 84 9.61 -11.58 -2.27
N HIS A 85 9.34 -12.88 -2.20
CA HIS A 85 8.61 -13.47 -1.08
C HIS A 85 9.39 -13.41 0.24
N TRP A 86 10.73 -13.35 0.20
CA TRP A 86 11.56 -13.12 1.38
C TRP A 86 11.59 -11.64 1.80
N LEU A 87 11.68 -10.74 0.81
CA LEU A 87 11.88 -9.30 1.01
C LEU A 87 10.60 -8.53 1.33
N LEU A 88 9.44 -9.01 0.88
CA LEU A 88 8.15 -8.36 1.08
C LEU A 88 7.33 -9.10 2.16
N PRO A 89 6.35 -8.43 2.80
CA PRO A 89 5.41 -9.12 3.67
C PRO A 89 4.70 -10.25 2.92
N SER A 90 4.53 -11.40 3.58
CA SER A 90 3.81 -12.56 3.02
C SER A 90 2.38 -12.23 2.65
N GLU A 91 1.77 -11.28 3.36
CA GLU A 91 0.43 -10.77 3.10
C GLU A 91 0.45 -9.25 3.13
N LEU A 92 0.33 -8.64 1.95
CA LEU A 92 0.23 -7.20 1.78
C LEU A 92 -0.96 -6.89 0.88
N THR A 93 -1.78 -5.93 1.28
CA THR A 93 -2.78 -5.32 0.42
C THR A 93 -2.53 -3.82 0.43
N LEU A 94 -2.33 -3.21 -0.74
CA LEU A 94 -2.01 -1.79 -0.92
C LEU A 94 -3.01 -1.18 -1.90
N TRP A 95 -3.82 -0.25 -1.40
CA TRP A 95 -4.79 0.52 -2.17
C TRP A 95 -4.17 1.85 -2.60
N ILE A 96 -4.32 2.17 -3.88
CA ILE A 96 -3.77 3.37 -4.51
C ILE A 96 -4.94 4.05 -5.20
N ASP A 97 -5.63 4.89 -4.45
CA ASP A 97 -6.89 5.50 -4.84
C ASP A 97 -6.71 7.02 -4.98
N PRO A 98 -7.57 7.71 -5.75
CA PRO A 98 -7.57 9.16 -5.75
C PRO A 98 -7.64 9.69 -4.32
N TYR A 99 -6.67 10.55 -4.00
CA TYR A 99 -6.55 11.23 -2.72
C TYR A 99 -6.17 10.37 -1.50
N GLU A 100 -6.03 9.05 -1.64
CA GLU A 100 -5.66 8.16 -0.53
C GLU A 100 -4.74 7.03 -1.00
N VAL A 101 -3.68 6.78 -0.24
CA VAL A 101 -2.89 5.54 -0.33
C VAL A 101 -2.91 4.89 1.04
N SER A 102 -3.43 3.68 1.12
CA SER A 102 -3.54 2.93 2.37
C SER A 102 -3.14 1.47 2.17
N TYR A 103 -2.72 0.81 3.24
CA TYR A 103 -2.27 -0.57 3.19
C TYR A 103 -2.69 -1.38 4.41
N ARG A 104 -2.60 -2.69 4.27
CA ARG A 104 -2.77 -3.69 5.33
C ARG A 104 -1.68 -4.75 5.21
N ILE A 105 -1.06 -5.12 6.33
CA ILE A 105 -0.15 -6.25 6.41
C ILE A 105 -0.79 -7.34 7.27
N GLY A 106 -0.89 -8.56 6.75
CA GLY A 106 -1.64 -9.67 7.35
C GLY A 106 -3.15 -9.61 7.04
N GLU A 107 -3.84 -10.74 7.08
CA GLU A 107 -5.30 -10.80 6.91
C GLU A 107 -6.06 -9.98 7.96
N ASP A 108 -5.64 -10.09 9.22
CA ASP A 108 -6.23 -9.39 10.38
C ASP A 108 -5.52 -8.08 10.73
N GLY A 109 -4.66 -7.57 9.85
CA GLY A 109 -3.94 -6.33 10.07
C GLY A 109 -4.85 -5.10 10.09
N SER A 110 -4.45 -4.08 10.86
CA SER A 110 -5.06 -2.75 10.80
C SER A 110 -4.78 -2.08 9.45
N ILE A 111 -5.72 -1.24 9.00
CA ILE A 111 -5.50 -0.36 7.85
C ILE A 111 -4.66 0.84 8.28
N CYS A 112 -3.57 1.07 7.57
CA CYS A 112 -2.68 2.21 7.77
C CYS A 112 -2.69 3.11 6.55
N VAL A 113 -2.76 4.43 6.76
CA VAL A 113 -2.76 5.43 5.70
C VAL A 113 -1.32 5.94 5.48
N LEU A 114 -0.85 5.89 4.23
CA LEU A 114 0.45 6.42 3.79
C LEU A 114 0.36 7.82 3.20
N TYR A 115 -0.78 8.13 2.59
CA TYR A 115 -1.07 9.43 1.99
C TYR A 115 -2.57 9.68 2.05
N GLU A 116 -2.93 10.89 2.40
CA GLU A 116 -4.30 11.39 2.34
C GLU A 116 -4.25 12.87 1.97
N THR A 117 -5.11 13.31 1.06
CA THR A 117 -5.34 14.72 0.83
C THR A 117 -6.85 14.96 0.78
N GLY A 118 -7.35 15.89 1.60
CA GLY A 118 -8.78 16.17 1.60
C GLY A 118 -9.23 16.80 0.28
N PRO A 119 -10.51 16.65 -0.12
CA PRO A 119 -11.10 17.65 -1.01
C PRO A 119 -11.01 19.01 -0.28
N VAL A 120 -10.82 20.11 -1.02
CA VAL A 120 -11.15 21.44 -0.48
C VAL A 120 -12.65 21.43 -0.23
N ASN A 121 -13.03 21.01 0.98
CA ASN A 121 -14.22 21.34 1.75
C ASN A 121 -14.15 20.59 3.08
N THR A 122 -14.00 21.38 4.14
CA THR A 122 -14.10 21.08 5.58
C THR A 122 -14.87 19.81 5.95
N CYS A 123 -14.22 18.90 6.68
CA CYS A 123 -14.51 18.63 8.09
C CYS A 123 -13.55 17.54 8.57
N GLY A 124 -12.64 17.87 9.48
CA GLY A 124 -11.80 16.88 10.13
C GLY A 124 -12.64 15.99 11.03
N LEU A 125 -12.91 14.76 10.59
CA LEU A 125 -13.27 13.67 11.49
C LEU A 125 -13.14 12.28 10.81
N LEU A 126 -12.12 11.54 11.26
CA LEU A 126 -12.09 10.09 11.47
C LEU A 126 -12.05 9.13 10.27
N THR A 127 -10.92 8.43 10.19
CA THR A 127 -10.85 6.97 10.38
C THR A 127 -12.14 6.30 10.89
N CYS A 128 -13.09 6.04 9.99
CA CYS A 128 -14.03 4.93 10.10
C CYS A 128 -14.80 4.77 8.79
N LYS A 129 -14.22 4.04 7.82
CA LYS A 129 -15.00 3.55 6.67
C LYS A 129 -15.03 2.03 6.65
N LYS A 130 -15.58 1.46 7.72
CA LYS A 130 -16.35 0.19 7.68
C LYS A 130 -17.12 -0.06 9.00
N GLN A 131 -18.03 0.86 9.33
CA GLN A 131 -19.23 0.51 10.10
C GLN A 131 -20.20 -0.18 9.12
N LEU A 132 -19.95 -1.46 8.85
CA LEU A 132 -20.88 -2.34 8.13
C LEU A 132 -20.58 -3.78 8.56
N MET A 133 -20.74 -4.07 9.85
CA MET A 133 -21.28 -5.32 10.39
C MET A 133 -21.86 -5.04 11.80
N LEU A 134 -23.01 -5.63 12.08
CA LEU A 134 -23.82 -5.43 13.27
C LEU A 134 -23.11 -5.85 14.58
N GLY A 135 -23.45 -5.16 15.69
CA GLY A 135 -23.68 -5.82 16.98
C GLY A 135 -22.69 -5.52 18.13
N HIS A 136 -23.27 -5.03 19.23
CA HIS A 136 -22.83 -5.15 20.63
C HIS A 136 -21.64 -4.31 21.15
N THR A 137 -22.01 -3.19 21.79
CA THR A 137 -21.60 -2.71 23.13
C THR A 137 -20.17 -2.93 23.67
N SER A 138 -19.57 -1.79 24.09
CA SER A 138 -18.80 -1.53 25.34
C SER A 138 -17.36 -0.97 25.16
N PRO A 139 -16.86 -0.10 26.08
CA PRO A 139 -15.94 0.99 25.75
C PRO A 139 -14.45 0.71 25.99
N ALA A 140 -13.65 1.64 25.47
CA ALA A 140 -12.19 1.75 25.47
C ALA A 140 -11.51 1.39 26.80
N LYS A 141 -10.35 0.71 26.69
CA LYS A 141 -9.34 0.63 27.75
C LYS A 141 -7.99 1.12 27.23
N THR A 142 -7.55 2.20 27.86
CA THR A 142 -6.19 2.78 27.86
C THR A 142 -5.13 1.71 28.14
N CYS A 143 -4.13 1.58 27.26
CA CYS A 143 -2.93 0.79 27.54
C CYS A 143 -1.86 1.70 28.16
N LEU A 144 -1.73 1.64 29.48
CA LEU A 144 -0.54 2.10 30.21
C LEU A 144 0.57 1.05 29.99
N LEU A 145 1.70 1.47 29.43
CA LEU A 145 2.92 0.65 29.37
C LEU A 145 3.68 0.81 30.68
N THR A 146 3.78 -0.27 31.45
CA THR A 146 4.74 -0.39 32.55
C THR A 146 6.06 -0.88 31.97
N VAL A 147 7.14 -0.12 32.18
CA VAL A 147 8.51 -0.58 31.93
C VAL A 147 9.10 -0.94 33.29
N THR A 148 9.50 -2.20 33.46
CA THR A 148 10.31 -2.66 34.59
C THR A 148 11.76 -2.79 34.14
N SER A 149 12.65 -2.21 34.93
CA SER A 149 13.91 -2.80 35.40
C SER A 149 14.21 -2.22 36.78
#